data_AF-A0A958NFR8-F1
#
_entry.id   AF-A0A958NFR8-F1
#
_cell.length_a   1.000
_cell.length_b   1.000
_cell.length_c   1.000
_cell.angle_alpha   90.00
_cell.angle_beta   90.00
_cell.angle_gamma   90.00
#
_symmetry.space_group_name_H-M   'P 1'
#
loop_
_entity.id
_entity.type
_entity.pdbx_description
1 polymer ?
#
loop_
_entity_poly.entity_id
_entity_poly.type
_entity_poly.pdbx_seq_one_letter_code
_entity_poly.pdbx_strand_id
1 'polypeptide(L)' 'MLRLYVIGIAILIIAILANGIIIKLGLKSWYDFIELLSKNGISAFTSLAFIDLIWLFIGYPLILGLGYWLGDKVYSFIF' A
#
# COMPACT_ATOMS: atom_id res chain seq x y z
N MET A 1 9.92 20.62 -6.32
CA MET A 1 8.62 20.47 -5.62
C MET A 1 7.55 19.83 -6.49
N LEU A 2 7.30 20.30 -7.72
CA LEU A 2 6.31 19.69 -8.63
C LEU A 2 6.54 18.19 -8.90
N ARG A 3 7.81 17.77 -9.09
CA ARG A 3 8.20 16.34 -9.21
C ARG A 3 7.64 15.48 -8.07
N LEU A 4 7.85 15.90 -6.82
CA LEU A 4 7.41 15.17 -5.64
C LEU A 4 5.88 15.13 -5.55
N TYR A 5 5.20 16.18 -5.99
CA TYR A 5 3.74 16.22 -6.05
C TYR A 5 3.17 15.20 -7.06
N VAL A 6 3.75 15.13 -8.27
CA VAL A 6 3.38 14.13 -9.29
C VAL A 6 3.62 12.71 -8.79
N ILE A 7 4.78 12.48 -8.16
CA ILE A 7 5.11 11.20 -7.50
C ILE A 7 4.09 10.86 -6.42
N GLY A 8 3.74 11.81 -5.56
CA GLY A 8 2.74 11.63 -4.51
C GLY A 8 1.37 11.23 -5.06
N ILE A 9 0.92 11.86 -6.15
CA ILE A 9 -0.32 11.49 -6.84
C ILE A 9 -0.24 10.06 -7.39
N ALA A 10 0.87 9.68 -8.02
CA ALA A 10 1.04 8.34 -8.55
C ALA A 10 0.99 7.28 -7.45
N ILE A 11 1.68 7.51 -6.33
CA ILE A 11 1.63 6.63 -5.14
C ILE A 11 0.20 6.53 -4.61
N LEU A 12 -0.54 7.65 -4.52
CA LEU A 12 -1.92 7.66 -4.04
C LEU A 12 -2.84 6.82 -4.92
N ILE A 13 -2.76 6.97 -6.24
CA ILE A 13 -3.55 6.17 -7.19
C ILE A 13 -3.24 4.68 -7.01
N ILE A 14 -1.95 4.33 -6.96
CA ILE A 14 -1.51 2.95 -6.78
C ILE A 14 -1.96 2.38 -5.43
N ALA A 15 -1.92 3.17 -4.34
CA ALA A 15 -2.40 2.77 -3.02
C ALA A 15 -3.90 2.44 -3.03
N ILE A 16 -4.72 3.26 -3.69
CA ILE A 16 -6.17 3.03 -3.82
C ILE A 16 -6.44 1.75 -4.60
N LEU A 17 -5.73 1.54 -5.72
CA LEU A 17 -5.86 0.33 -6.53
C LEU A 17 -5.43 -0.92 -5.76
N ALA A 18 -4.29 -0.87 -5.07
CA ALA A 18 -3.77 -1.97 -4.28
C ALA A 18 -4.75 -2.39 -3.18
N ASN A 19 -5.32 -1.42 -2.45
CA ASN A 19 -6.34 -1.70 -1.43
C ASN A 19 -7.62 -2.30 -2.05
N GLY A 20 -8.08 -1.80 -3.20
CA GLY A 20 -9.25 -2.37 -3.87
C GLY A 20 -9.04 -3.80 -4.36
N ILE A 21 -7.84 -4.12 -4.86
CA ILE A 21 -7.49 -5.46 -5.34
C ILE A 21 -7.33 -6.41 -4.16
N ILE A 22 -6.63 -6.01 -3.10
CA ILE A 22 -6.31 -6.92 -2.00
C ILE A 22 -7.57 -7.38 -1.25
N ILE A 23 -8.54 -6.48 -1.06
CA ILE A 23 -9.83 -6.79 -0.45
C ILE A 23 -10.58 -7.84 -1.29
N LYS A 24 -10.53 -7.75 -2.63
CA LYS A 24 -11.14 -8.75 -3.52
C LYS A 24 -10.43 -10.09 -3.49
N LEU A 25 -9.15 -10.12 -3.17
CA LEU A 25 -8.36 -11.35 -3.00
C LEU A 25 -8.58 -11.99 -1.61
N GLY A 26 -9.40 -11.40 -0.74
CA GLY A 26 -9.68 -11.89 0.60
C GLY A 26 -8.55 -11.68 1.61
N LEU A 27 -7.52 -10.90 1.23
CA LEU A 27 -6.38 -10.57 2.06
C LEU A 27 -6.61 -9.25 2.80
N LYS A 28 -5.96 -9.08 3.95
CA LYS A 28 -6.15 -7.90 4.82
C LYS A 28 -5.45 -6.66 4.26
N SER A 29 -6.17 -5.54 4.23
CA SER A 29 -5.60 -4.23 3.93
C SER A 29 -4.95 -3.61 5.16
N TRP A 30 -4.20 -2.51 4.96
CA TRP A 30 -3.65 -1.74 6.07
C TRP A 30 -4.75 -1.14 6.96
N TYR A 31 -5.93 -0.84 6.41
CA TYR A 31 -7.08 -0.36 7.19
C TYR A 31 -7.59 -1.46 8.13
N ASP A 32 -7.76 -2.68 7.63
CA ASP A 32 -8.19 -3.83 8.44
C ASP A 32 -7.19 -4.12 9.56
N PHE A 33 -5.89 -4.06 9.24
CA PHE A 33 -4.83 -4.29 10.20
C PHE A 33 -4.80 -3.22 11.30
N ILE A 34 -4.93 -1.93 10.95
CA ILE A 34 -4.99 -0.84 11.95
C ILE A 34 -6.22 -0.97 12.84
N GLU A 35 -7.37 -1.37 12.28
CA GLU A 35 -8.57 -1.62 13.07
C GLU A 35 -8.38 -2.80 14.05
N LEU A 36 -7.79 -3.90 13.59
CA LEU A 36 -7.43 -5.05 14.42
C LEU A 36 -6.44 -4.64 15.53
N LEU A 37 -5.41 -3.88 15.19
CA LEU A 37 -4.42 -3.37 16.13
C LEU A 37 -5.05 -2.45 17.19
N SER A 38 -6.01 -1.60 16.78
CA SER A 38 -6.73 -0.74 17.70
C SER A 38 -7.64 -1.51 18.66
N LYS A 39 -8.21 -2.64 18.24
CA LYS A 39 -9.11 -3.46 19.07
C LYS A 39 -8.36 -4.43 19.98
N ASN A 40 -7.32 -5.06 19.46
CA ASN A 40 -6.68 -6.24 20.06
C ASN A 40 -5.21 -5.98 20.48
N GLY A 41 -4.66 -4.79 20.20
CA GLY A 41 -3.27 -4.48 20.46
C GLY A 41 -2.32 -5.46 19.75
N ILE A 42 -1.25 -5.87 20.44
CA ILE A 42 -0.21 -6.75 19.89
C ILE A 42 -0.76 -8.13 19.47
N SER A 43 -1.89 -8.58 20.06
CA SER A 43 -2.54 -9.83 19.64
C SER A 43 -3.15 -9.76 18.22
N ALA A 44 -3.25 -8.57 17.62
CA ALA A 44 -3.63 -8.43 16.21
C ALA A 44 -2.69 -9.19 15.26
N PHE A 45 -1.40 -9.26 15.57
CA PHE A 45 -0.42 -9.99 14.75
C PHE A 45 -0.66 -11.50 14.75
N THR A 46 -1.17 -12.06 15.86
CA THR A 46 -1.50 -13.49 15.94
C THR A 46 -2.78 -13.86 15.18
N SER A 47 -3.59 -12.86 14.84
CA SER A 47 -4.85 -13.04 14.11
C SER A 47 -4.69 -12.89 12.58
N LEU A 48 -3.50 -12.50 12.11
CA LEU A 48 -3.20 -12.36 10.69
C LEU A 48 -2.69 -13.69 10.11
N ALA A 49 -3.09 -13.99 8.87
CA ALA A 49 -2.46 -15.09 8.16
C ALA A 49 -1.02 -14.70 7.77
N PHE A 50 -0.15 -15.70 7.61
CA PHE A 50 1.23 -15.46 7.17
C PHE A 50 1.31 -14.69 5.83
N ILE A 51 0.35 -14.97 4.94
CA ILE A 51 0.22 -14.25 3.66
C ILE A 51 -0.17 -12.78 3.84
N ASP A 52 -0.98 -12.45 4.85
CA ASP A 52 -1.33 -11.05 5.16
C ASP A 52 -0.10 -10.29 5.66
N LEU A 53 0.75 -10.93 6.48
CA LEU A 53 2.00 -10.33 6.93
C LEU A 53 2.96 -10.06 5.77
N ILE A 54 3.15 -11.03 4.88
CA ILE A 54 3.98 -10.84 3.68
C ILE A 54 3.41 -9.70 2.82
N TRP A 55 2.09 -9.69 2.61
CA TRP A 55 1.45 -8.62 1.86
C TRP A 55 1.66 -7.26 2.51
N LEU A 56 1.32 -7.09 3.79
CA LEU A 56 1.34 -5.78 4.46
C LEU A 56 2.75 -5.20 4.56
N PHE A 57 3.75 -6.02 4.86
CA PHE A 57 5.11 -5.55 5.17
C PHE A 57 6.09 -5.67 4.00
N ILE A 58 5.79 -6.48 2.97
CA ILE A 58 6.67 -6.66 1.80
C ILE A 58 5.92 -6.25 0.52
N GLY A 59 4.77 -6.89 0.25
CA GLY A 59 4.02 -6.67 -0.98
C GLY A 59 3.57 -5.20 -1.15
N TYR A 60 2.96 -4.64 -0.12
CA TYR A 60 2.38 -3.30 -0.14
C TYR A 60 3.46 -2.21 -0.30
N PRO A 61 4.57 -2.19 0.47
CA PRO A 61 5.67 -1.27 0.22
C PRO A 61 6.28 -1.40 -1.19
N LEU A 62 6.40 -2.62 -1.72
CA LEU A 62 6.89 -2.82 -3.10
C LEU A 62 5.94 -2.20 -4.13
N ILE A 63 4.63 -2.42 -4.00
CA ILE A 63 3.63 -1.82 -4.89
C ILE A 63 3.64 -0.28 -4.79
N LEU A 64 3.75 0.29 -3.59
CA LEU A 64 3.90 1.75 -3.45
C LEU A 64 5.21 2.26 -4.07
N GLY A 65 6.30 1.49 -3.98
CA GLY A 65 7.56 1.76 -4.66
C GLY A 65 7.40 1.80 -6.19
N LEU A 66 6.55 0.95 -6.76
CA LEU A 66 6.17 1.05 -8.17
C LEU A 66 5.43 2.35 -8.47
N GLY A 67 4.55 2.82 -7.57
CA GLY A 67 3.92 4.13 -7.67
C GLY A 67 4.92 5.27 -7.68
N TYR A 68 5.97 5.20 -6.86
CA TYR A 68 7.08 6.15 -6.91
C TYR A 68 7.77 6.13 -8.27
N TRP A 69 8.19 4.95 -8.72
CA TRP A 69 8.93 4.79 -9.97
C TRP A 69 8.11 5.26 -11.18
N LEU A 70 6.82 4.92 -11.23
CA LEU A 70 5.90 5.39 -12.28
C LEU A 70 5.74 6.91 -12.22
N GLY A 71 5.52 7.48 -11.05
CA GLY A 71 5.38 8.93 -10.89
C GLY A 71 6.63 9.70 -11.32
N ASP A 72 7.81 9.16 -11.02
CA ASP A 72 9.08 9.73 -11.45
C ASP A 72 9.24 9.68 -12.98
N LYS A 73 8.91 8.54 -13.60
CA LYS A 73 8.91 8.39 -15.06
C LYS A 73 7.92 9.32 -15.75
N VAL A 74 6.71 9.47 -15.20
CA VAL A 74 5.70 10.40 -15.72
C VAL A 74 6.20 11.83 -15.65
N TYR A 75 6.81 12.24 -14.53
CA TYR A 75 7.38 13.58 -14.42
C TYR A 75 8.48 13.84 -15.46
N SER A 76 9.45 12.94 -15.58
CA SER A 76 10.55 13.05 -16.55
C SER A 76 10.11 12.95 -18.02
N PHE A 77 8.93 12.39 -18.29
CA PHE A 77 8.39 12.34 -19.65
C PHE A 77 7.71 13.66 -20.05
N ILE A 78 7.15 14.39 -19.08
CA ILE A 78 6.37 15.61 -19.32
C ILE A 78 7.25 16.87 -19.26
N PHE A 79 8.28 16.88 -18.39
CA PHE A 79 9.14 18.04 -18.12
C PHE A 79 10.62 17.68 -18.30
#